data_AF-A0A2U9AXB3-F1
#
_entry.id   AF-A0A2U9AXB3-F1
#
_cell.length_a   1.000
_cell.length_b   1.000
_cell.length_c   1.000
_cell.angle_alpha   90.00
_cell.angle_beta   90.00
_cell.angle_gamma   90.00
#
_symmetry.space_group_name_H-M   'P 1'
#
loop_
_entity.id
_entity.type
_entity.pdbx_description
1 polymer ?
#
loop_
_entity_poly.entity_id
_entity_poly.type
_entity_poly.pdbx_seq_one_letter_code
_entity_poly.pdbx_strand_id
1 'polypeptide(L)'
;MSAARLLLLSYLLFKEAHAQPGSFWHITDLHLDRTYNLTDAPELVCASSNKRPAANAGKFGDYVCDSSWHLINSTVYAMKAILPDPDFIVWTGDNTPHVPDEDLGDEEVLNIISNLTHIIKQVFPRTKVYSALGNHDYHPKSQLPARPNHIYNQTAAMWQDWLDPESQETFKRGGYYTEKLLSRTGFRMLVLNTNLYSDHNNLTVGMDDPAGQFLWADRVLSEAADNKEKVYVIGHIPPGFFEKKRGKPWFTPEFNQKYLDLIQKHHSVILGQFFGHHHTDSFRMFYSAEDSPIGTMFLSPGVTPWKTTLPGVVDGANNPGIRVFEYDPQTLLVKDVVTHYLNLTYANVARGRWEKEYRLTESFRVPDASPASMHQVLELIANNHRYLQKYYEFNSVSYDRTECNRDCRVDHVCAARQVDFNSSNLYDSLPHSTVGCILDHGIAWKYNRGTETVRKKRSNISFRQWKTSEIKGLMILCVDQVTRLKMFKVGEHPEGSAGVYPQRGGRQQGNVIR
;
A
#
# COMPACT_ATOMS: atom_id res chain seq x y z
N MET A 1 -19.19 -30.63 -53.47
CA MET A 1 -18.07 -30.45 -52.51
C MET A 1 -18.62 -29.68 -51.32
N SER A 2 -18.64 -30.34 -50.16
CA SER A 2 -19.51 -30.03 -49.01
C SER A 2 -19.16 -28.73 -48.28
N ALA A 3 -20.19 -28.02 -47.83
CA ALA A 3 -20.16 -26.87 -46.91
C ALA A 3 -19.35 -27.14 -45.61
N ALA A 4 -19.06 -28.41 -45.31
CA ALA A 4 -18.17 -28.81 -44.22
C ALA A 4 -16.72 -28.31 -44.38
N ARG A 5 -16.24 -28.01 -45.60
CA ARG A 5 -14.88 -27.47 -45.80
C ARG A 5 -14.76 -25.97 -45.52
N LEU A 6 -15.84 -25.19 -45.62
CA LEU A 6 -15.82 -23.77 -45.26
C LEU A 6 -15.87 -23.57 -43.74
N LEU A 7 -16.58 -24.43 -43.00
CA LEU A 7 -16.65 -24.37 -41.53
C LEU A 7 -15.34 -24.78 -40.85
N LEU A 8 -14.55 -25.69 -41.44
CA LEU A 8 -13.21 -26.01 -40.92
C LEU A 8 -12.18 -24.90 -41.18
N LEU A 9 -12.36 -24.08 -42.20
CA LEU A 9 -11.50 -22.93 -42.49
C LEU A 9 -11.81 -21.71 -41.60
N SER A 10 -13.07 -21.54 -41.17
CA SER A 10 -13.42 -20.51 -40.17
C SER A 10 -12.97 -20.87 -38.75
N TYR A 11 -12.88 -22.17 -38.41
CA TYR A 11 -12.40 -22.62 -37.09
C TYR A 11 -10.87 -22.52 -36.95
N LEU A 12 -10.14 -22.44 -38.06
CA LEU A 12 -8.68 -22.26 -38.07
C LEU A 12 -8.26 -20.78 -38.11
N LEU A 13 -9.19 -19.83 -38.27
CA LEU A 13 -8.92 -18.38 -38.29
C LEU A 13 -9.23 -17.66 -36.97
N PHE A 14 -9.81 -18.36 -35.99
CA PHE A 14 -10.00 -17.85 -34.61
C PHE A 14 -9.36 -18.81 -33.60
N LYS A 15 -8.08 -19.16 -33.79
CA LYS A 15 -7.23 -19.26 -32.62
C LYS A 15 -6.88 -17.83 -32.25
N GLU A 16 -7.62 -17.24 -31.32
CA GLU A 16 -7.02 -16.22 -30.47
C GLU A 16 -5.72 -16.86 -29.97
N ALA A 17 -4.59 -16.45 -30.55
CA ALA A 17 -3.32 -16.70 -29.94
C ALA A 17 -3.42 -15.96 -28.61
N HIS A 18 -3.76 -16.68 -27.54
CA HIS A 18 -3.62 -16.16 -26.19
C HIS A 18 -2.15 -15.78 -26.06
N ALA A 19 -1.86 -14.50 -26.28
CA ALA A 19 -0.55 -13.95 -26.09
C ALA A 19 -0.17 -14.28 -24.64
N GLN A 20 1.01 -14.88 -24.46
CA GLN A 20 1.51 -15.15 -23.12
C GLN A 20 1.51 -13.83 -22.34
N PRO A 21 1.05 -13.81 -21.07
CA PRO A 21 1.06 -12.60 -20.28
C PRO A 21 2.49 -12.07 -20.16
N GLY A 22 2.64 -10.74 -20.21
CA GLY A 22 3.88 -10.10 -19.85
C GLY A 22 4.12 -10.23 -18.34
N SER A 23 5.36 -10.07 -17.91
CA SER A 23 5.69 -10.15 -16.48
C SER A 23 6.78 -9.16 -16.08
N PHE A 24 6.60 -8.48 -14.96
CA PHE A 24 7.60 -7.57 -14.40
C PHE A 24 7.76 -7.75 -12.90
N TRP A 25 8.95 -7.42 -12.40
CA TRP A 25 9.20 -7.36 -10.96
C TRP A 25 8.79 -6.00 -10.39
N HIS A 26 8.29 -5.99 -9.16
CA HIS A 26 8.26 -4.82 -8.30
C HIS A 26 9.02 -5.14 -7.01
N ILE A 27 10.08 -4.36 -6.75
CA ILE A 27 10.87 -4.39 -5.52
C ILE A 27 10.90 -2.99 -4.90
N THR A 28 10.98 -2.92 -3.57
CA THR A 28 10.91 -1.66 -2.83
C THR A 28 11.51 -1.82 -1.45
N ASP A 29 11.87 -0.71 -0.81
CA ASP A 29 12.24 -0.63 0.61
C ASP A 29 13.35 -1.64 0.95
N LEU A 30 14.47 -1.49 0.24
CA LEU A 30 15.63 -2.38 0.38
C LEU A 30 16.35 -2.10 1.69
N HIS A 31 16.47 -0.83 2.09
CA HIS A 31 17.14 -0.33 3.29
C HIS A 31 18.39 -1.14 3.65
N LEU A 32 19.48 -0.94 2.92
CA LEU A 32 20.76 -1.57 3.19
C LEU A 32 21.40 -0.94 4.44
N ASP A 33 21.53 -1.73 5.50
CA ASP A 33 22.38 -1.39 6.63
C ASP A 33 23.80 -1.93 6.41
N ARG A 34 24.71 -1.05 6.00
CA ARG A 34 26.13 -1.40 5.79
C ARG A 34 26.89 -1.68 7.08
N THR A 35 26.32 -1.34 8.24
CA THR A 35 26.91 -1.64 9.54
C THR A 35 26.56 -3.05 10.03
N TYR A 36 25.62 -3.73 9.37
CA TYR A 36 25.17 -5.07 9.76
C TYR A 36 26.35 -6.04 9.84
N ASN A 37 26.66 -6.50 11.05
CA ASN A 37 27.72 -7.46 11.31
C ASN A 37 27.38 -8.34 12.52
N LEU A 38 27.63 -9.63 12.43
CA LEU A 38 27.39 -10.55 13.54
C LEU A 38 28.46 -10.37 14.61
N THR A 39 28.02 -10.26 15.86
CA THR A 39 28.87 -10.01 17.03
C THR A 39 28.24 -10.61 18.29
N ASP A 40 29.03 -10.85 19.32
CA ASP A 40 28.58 -11.36 20.62
C ASP A 40 27.79 -10.31 21.44
N ALA A 41 27.75 -9.06 20.99
CA ALA A 41 27.00 -7.96 21.59
C ALA A 41 25.75 -7.62 20.74
N PRO A 42 24.56 -8.15 21.05
CA PRO A 42 23.36 -8.05 20.20
C PRO A 42 22.93 -6.61 19.86
N GLU A 43 23.24 -5.64 20.71
CA GLU A 43 22.96 -4.22 20.53
C GLU A 43 23.90 -3.51 19.53
N LEU A 44 25.01 -4.17 19.14
CA LEU A 44 26.00 -3.65 18.18
C LEU A 44 25.92 -4.33 16.81
N VAL A 45 24.94 -5.21 16.59
CA VAL A 45 24.79 -5.96 15.34
C VAL A 45 24.51 -5.04 14.16
N CYS A 46 23.71 -3.99 14.36
CA CYS A 46 23.27 -3.09 13.31
C CYS A 46 22.89 -1.73 13.89
N ALA A 47 23.26 -0.65 13.22
CA ALA A 47 22.95 0.72 13.64
C ALA A 47 21.43 1.00 13.56
N SER A 48 20.76 0.44 12.55
CA SER A 48 19.30 0.55 12.32
C SER A 48 18.42 0.04 13.47
N SER A 49 18.97 -0.80 14.35
CA SER A 49 18.25 -1.23 15.56
C SER A 49 18.10 -0.12 16.60
N ASN A 50 18.92 0.93 16.52
CA ASN A 50 19.08 1.97 17.54
C ASN A 50 19.27 1.37 18.94
N LYS A 51 20.27 0.48 19.07
CA LYS A 51 20.63 -0.25 20.31
C LYS A 51 19.59 -1.24 20.83
N ARG A 52 18.51 -1.51 20.08
CA ARG A 52 17.62 -2.64 20.38
C ARG A 52 18.40 -3.94 20.12
N PRO A 53 18.43 -4.91 21.06
CA PRO A 53 19.25 -6.10 20.91
C PRO A 53 18.72 -7.01 19.78
N ALA A 54 19.55 -7.27 18.78
CA ALA A 54 19.29 -8.22 17.69
C ALA A 54 19.72 -9.64 18.09
N ALA A 55 19.06 -10.21 19.10
CA ALA A 55 19.49 -11.46 19.74
C ALA A 55 19.40 -12.70 18.83
N ASN A 56 18.62 -12.64 17.74
CA ASN A 56 18.45 -13.73 16.78
C ASN A 56 19.07 -13.39 15.42
N ALA A 57 20.03 -12.46 15.42
CA ALA A 57 20.73 -12.05 14.22
C ALA A 57 21.42 -13.24 13.55
N GLY A 58 21.23 -13.36 12.24
CA GLY A 58 21.89 -14.36 11.43
C GLY A 58 22.34 -13.79 10.11
N LYS A 59 22.90 -14.63 9.24
CA LYS A 59 23.53 -14.19 7.99
C LYS A 59 22.66 -13.24 7.16
N PHE A 60 21.35 -13.45 7.13
CA PHE A 60 20.44 -12.67 6.27
C PHE A 60 19.89 -11.43 6.97
N GLY A 61 19.88 -11.34 8.30
CA GLY A 61 19.35 -10.18 9.00
C GLY A 61 18.79 -10.51 10.38
N ASP A 62 18.08 -9.55 10.96
CA ASP A 62 17.24 -9.70 12.15
C ASP A 62 16.03 -8.77 11.98
N TYR A 63 14.87 -9.12 12.55
CA TYR A 63 13.68 -8.27 12.45
C TYR A 63 13.83 -6.91 13.14
N VAL A 64 14.79 -6.67 14.02
CA VAL A 64 15.03 -5.30 14.55
C VAL A 64 15.99 -4.47 13.69
N CYS A 65 16.64 -5.09 12.71
CA CYS A 65 17.60 -4.47 11.81
C CYS A 65 17.00 -4.22 10.44
N ASP A 66 17.58 -3.26 9.74
CA ASP A 66 17.49 -3.16 8.29
C ASP A 66 18.30 -4.25 7.56
N SER A 67 18.18 -4.31 6.24
CA SER A 67 18.74 -5.39 5.43
C SER A 67 20.26 -5.47 5.50
N SER A 68 20.78 -6.68 5.75
CA SER A 68 22.18 -6.99 5.49
C SER A 68 22.46 -7.03 3.97
N TRP A 69 23.72 -6.82 3.56
CA TRP A 69 24.12 -7.02 2.16
C TRP A 69 23.84 -8.45 1.66
N HIS A 70 23.94 -9.46 2.54
CA HIS A 70 23.62 -10.84 2.18
C HIS A 70 22.16 -11.03 1.80
N LEU A 71 21.24 -10.33 2.47
CA LEU A 71 19.83 -10.34 2.10
C LEU A 71 19.62 -9.64 0.76
N ILE A 72 20.15 -8.43 0.57
CA ILE A 72 20.07 -7.71 -0.72
C ILE A 72 20.56 -8.59 -1.87
N ASN A 73 21.75 -9.19 -1.71
CA ASN A 73 22.30 -10.09 -2.71
C ASN A 73 21.38 -11.30 -2.92
N SER A 74 20.88 -11.92 -1.86
CA SER A 74 19.93 -13.04 -1.98
C SER A 74 18.65 -12.65 -2.71
N THR A 75 18.13 -11.44 -2.51
CA THR A 75 16.93 -10.92 -3.15
C THR A 75 17.11 -10.84 -4.66
N VAL A 76 18.15 -10.13 -5.13
CA VAL A 76 18.35 -9.91 -6.57
C VAL A 76 18.64 -11.23 -7.30
N TYR A 77 19.41 -12.13 -6.68
CA TYR A 77 19.63 -13.47 -7.26
C TYR A 77 18.39 -14.37 -7.21
N ALA A 78 17.52 -14.23 -6.21
CA ALA A 78 16.24 -14.94 -6.17
C ALA A 78 15.30 -14.45 -7.28
N MET A 79 15.22 -13.14 -7.50
CA MET A 79 14.49 -12.57 -8.65
C MET A 79 14.97 -13.20 -9.95
N LYS A 80 16.30 -13.28 -10.16
CA LYS A 80 16.89 -13.88 -11.36
C LYS A 80 16.57 -15.36 -11.51
N ALA A 81 16.56 -16.10 -10.41
CA ALA A 81 16.25 -17.53 -10.42
C ALA A 81 14.76 -17.81 -10.71
N ILE A 82 13.86 -16.94 -10.26
CA ILE A 82 12.40 -17.10 -10.40
C ILE A 82 11.93 -16.61 -11.78
N LEU A 83 12.31 -15.41 -12.17
CA LEU A 83 11.95 -14.79 -13.45
C LEU A 83 13.22 -14.13 -14.04
N PRO A 84 14.02 -14.87 -14.82
CA PRO A 84 15.32 -14.42 -15.29
C PRO A 84 15.24 -13.31 -16.35
N ASP A 85 14.18 -13.30 -17.15
CA ASP A 85 13.99 -12.37 -18.27
C ASP A 85 12.63 -11.66 -18.12
N PRO A 86 12.46 -10.80 -17.09
CA PRO A 86 11.27 -9.97 -16.95
C PRO A 86 11.25 -8.90 -18.06
N ASP A 87 10.06 -8.46 -18.42
CA ASP A 87 9.85 -7.38 -19.39
C ASP A 87 10.49 -6.07 -18.91
N PHE A 88 10.36 -5.78 -17.61
CA PHE A 88 10.99 -4.66 -16.92
C PHE A 88 11.02 -4.90 -15.40
N ILE A 89 11.66 -4.00 -14.66
CA ILE A 89 11.63 -3.97 -13.19
C ILE A 89 11.10 -2.60 -12.76
N VAL A 90 10.22 -2.58 -11.76
CA VAL A 90 9.83 -1.41 -10.99
C VAL A 90 10.59 -1.42 -9.67
N TRP A 91 11.30 -0.33 -9.37
CA TRP A 91 12.04 -0.15 -8.11
C TRP A 91 11.61 1.15 -7.43
N THR A 92 10.81 1.07 -6.38
CA THR A 92 10.20 2.27 -5.77
C THR A 92 10.99 2.85 -4.61
N GLY A 93 12.32 2.71 -4.61
CA GLY A 93 13.22 3.45 -3.71
C GLY A 93 13.31 2.90 -2.27
N ASP A 94 13.79 3.77 -1.39
CA ASP A 94 14.13 3.52 0.03
C ASP A 94 15.27 2.51 0.22
N ASN A 95 16.47 3.04 0.03
CA ASN A 95 17.69 2.27 -0.10
C ASN A 95 18.56 2.29 1.15
N THR A 96 18.47 3.36 1.95
CA THR A 96 19.38 3.63 3.07
C THR A 96 18.75 3.22 4.41
N PRO A 97 19.52 2.97 5.48
CA PRO A 97 18.96 2.42 6.71
C PRO A 97 18.22 3.47 7.56
N HIS A 98 17.40 3.00 8.49
CA HIS A 98 16.71 3.78 9.51
C HIS A 98 17.68 4.18 10.63
N VAL A 99 18.53 5.16 10.37
CA VAL A 99 19.48 5.72 11.33
C VAL A 99 19.23 7.23 11.56
N PRO A 100 19.79 7.84 12.61
CA PRO A 100 19.83 9.30 12.77
C PRO A 100 20.53 9.97 11.57
N ASP A 101 20.13 11.20 11.24
CA ASP A 101 20.71 11.93 10.10
C ASP A 101 22.21 12.21 10.31
N GLU A 102 22.65 12.36 11.56
CA GLU A 102 24.05 12.58 11.93
C GLU A 102 24.96 11.40 11.55
N ASP A 103 24.39 10.21 11.42
CA ASP A 103 25.11 8.97 11.12
C ASP A 103 25.09 8.63 9.61
N LEU A 104 24.40 9.42 8.77
CA LEU A 104 24.21 9.14 7.35
C LEU A 104 24.19 10.42 6.50
N GLY A 105 25.34 10.83 5.95
CA GLY A 105 25.47 12.00 5.07
C GLY A 105 25.25 11.70 3.57
N ASP A 106 25.21 12.76 2.75
CA ASP A 106 24.98 12.71 1.28
C ASP A 106 25.81 11.64 0.55
N GLU A 107 27.12 11.59 0.81
CA GLU A 107 28.03 10.63 0.15
C GLU A 107 27.66 9.18 0.47
N GLU A 108 27.22 8.91 1.70
CA GLU A 108 26.85 7.56 2.11
C GLU A 108 25.50 7.15 1.51
N VAL A 109 24.54 8.08 1.43
CA VAL A 109 23.29 7.90 0.67
C VAL A 109 23.59 7.53 -0.77
N LEU A 110 24.46 8.30 -1.44
CA LEU A 110 24.83 8.05 -2.85
C LEU A 110 25.60 6.74 -3.03
N ASN A 111 26.49 6.38 -2.11
CA ASN A 111 27.20 5.11 -2.14
C ASN A 111 26.23 3.92 -2.06
N ILE A 112 25.23 3.99 -1.18
CA ILE A 112 24.21 2.95 -1.05
C ILE A 112 23.37 2.85 -2.33
N ILE A 113 22.86 3.97 -2.85
CA ILE A 113 22.10 4.00 -4.12
C ILE A 113 22.93 3.39 -5.26
N SER A 114 24.22 3.75 -5.33
CA SER A 114 25.16 3.23 -6.31
C SER A 114 25.36 1.71 -6.18
N ASN A 115 25.52 1.19 -4.95
CA ASN A 115 25.69 -0.25 -4.69
C ASN A 115 24.47 -1.06 -5.13
N LEU A 116 23.26 -0.58 -4.79
CA LEU A 116 22.01 -1.24 -5.18
C LEU A 116 21.77 -1.16 -6.69
N THR A 117 22.02 0.01 -7.29
CA THR A 117 21.96 0.19 -8.74
C THR A 117 22.92 -0.77 -9.46
N HIS A 118 24.15 -0.90 -8.95
CA HIS A 118 25.18 -1.77 -9.53
C HIS A 118 24.76 -3.23 -9.51
N ILE A 119 24.29 -3.77 -8.38
CA ILE A 119 23.92 -5.18 -8.31
C ILE A 119 22.68 -5.51 -9.16
N ILE A 120 21.71 -4.60 -9.26
CA ILE A 120 20.56 -4.75 -10.16
C ILE A 120 21.05 -4.79 -11.62
N LYS A 121 21.90 -3.85 -12.05
CA LYS A 121 22.48 -3.84 -13.40
C LYS A 121 23.34 -5.09 -13.67
N GLN A 122 24.09 -5.57 -12.69
CA GLN A 122 24.93 -6.76 -12.83
C GLN A 122 24.09 -8.01 -13.08
N VAL A 123 23.00 -8.20 -12.34
CA VAL A 123 22.17 -9.40 -12.44
C VAL A 123 21.15 -9.32 -13.59
N PHE A 124 20.67 -8.11 -13.91
CA PHE A 124 19.72 -7.83 -14.99
C PHE A 124 20.26 -6.83 -16.01
N PRO A 125 21.36 -7.15 -16.73
CA PRO A 125 22.07 -6.18 -17.58
C PRO A 125 21.30 -5.75 -18.83
N ARG A 126 20.21 -6.45 -19.18
CA ARG A 126 19.38 -6.17 -20.37
C ARG A 126 17.96 -5.71 -20.04
N THR A 127 17.64 -5.55 -18.76
CA THR A 127 16.29 -5.23 -18.32
C THR A 127 16.23 -3.75 -17.96
N LYS A 128 15.25 -3.03 -18.52
CA LYS A 128 15.00 -1.63 -18.16
C LYS A 128 14.39 -1.58 -16.75
N VAL A 129 14.89 -0.67 -15.93
CA VAL A 129 14.37 -0.43 -14.58
C VAL A 129 13.70 0.93 -14.54
N TYR A 130 12.45 0.97 -14.14
CA TYR A 130 11.72 2.20 -13.84
C TYR A 130 11.81 2.43 -12.33
N SER A 131 12.60 3.43 -11.93
CA SER A 131 12.96 3.66 -10.54
C SER A 131 12.43 4.98 -10.00
N ALA A 132 11.86 4.98 -8.79
CA ALA A 132 11.50 6.18 -8.02
C ALA A 132 12.45 6.31 -6.82
N LEU A 133 12.65 7.55 -6.33
CA LEU A 133 13.32 7.79 -5.06
C LEU A 133 12.34 7.60 -3.91
N GLY A 134 12.79 7.01 -2.81
CA GLY A 134 12.09 7.01 -1.53
C GLY A 134 12.56 8.13 -0.59
N ASN A 135 11.89 8.27 0.55
CA ASN A 135 12.17 9.37 1.47
C ASN A 135 13.50 9.17 2.22
N HIS A 136 14.02 7.95 2.31
CA HIS A 136 15.35 7.64 2.83
C HIS A 136 16.47 7.84 1.79
N ASP A 137 16.15 8.10 0.53
CA ASP A 137 17.14 8.30 -0.54
C ASP A 137 17.67 9.74 -0.63
N TYR A 138 17.70 10.44 0.49
CA TYR A 138 18.14 11.83 0.60
C TYR A 138 18.71 12.11 1.99
N HIS A 139 19.59 13.10 2.10
CA HIS A 139 20.08 13.61 3.38
C HIS A 139 19.83 15.13 3.50
N PRO A 140 19.27 15.61 4.63
CA PRO A 140 18.63 14.83 5.69
C PRO A 140 17.40 14.07 5.15
N LYS A 141 17.04 12.93 5.77
CA LYS A 141 15.95 12.09 5.25
C LYS A 141 14.61 12.84 5.20
N SER A 142 13.79 12.47 4.23
CA SER A 142 12.50 13.08 3.91
C SER A 142 12.54 14.55 3.45
N GLN A 143 13.69 15.24 3.50
CA GLN A 143 13.82 16.64 3.08
C GLN A 143 14.16 16.78 1.59
N LEU A 144 13.40 16.09 0.73
CA LEU A 144 13.62 16.12 -0.72
C LEU A 144 13.18 17.49 -1.29
N PRO A 145 14.06 18.26 -1.95
CA PRO A 145 13.73 19.60 -2.39
C PRO A 145 12.96 19.61 -3.71
N ALA A 146 12.09 20.61 -3.87
CA ALA A 146 11.34 20.90 -5.08
C ALA A 146 12.18 21.65 -6.15
N ARG A 147 13.47 21.32 -6.28
CA ARG A 147 14.44 21.96 -7.18
C ARG A 147 15.64 21.04 -7.44
N PRO A 148 16.45 21.33 -8.48
CA PRO A 148 17.70 20.59 -8.70
C PRO A 148 18.61 20.58 -7.48
N ASN A 149 19.29 19.46 -7.27
CA ASN A 149 20.23 19.26 -6.17
C ASN A 149 21.29 18.20 -6.55
N HIS A 150 22.28 18.04 -5.67
CA HIS A 150 23.40 17.13 -5.89
C HIS A 150 22.95 15.66 -6.00
N ILE A 151 22.10 15.19 -5.09
CA ILE A 151 21.64 13.80 -5.07
C ILE A 151 20.84 13.45 -6.33
N TYR A 152 19.90 14.31 -6.77
CA TYR A 152 19.16 14.09 -8.03
C TYR A 152 20.10 14.02 -9.23
N ASN A 153 21.12 14.88 -9.28
CA ASN A 153 22.09 14.88 -10.37
C ASN A 153 22.95 13.61 -10.40
N GLN A 154 23.45 13.17 -9.25
CA GLN A 154 24.27 11.96 -9.16
C GLN A 154 23.45 10.70 -9.43
N THR A 155 22.23 10.60 -8.86
CA THR A 155 21.34 9.48 -9.13
C THR A 155 20.92 9.42 -10.60
N ALA A 156 20.65 10.57 -11.26
CA ALA A 156 20.39 10.60 -12.70
C ALA A 156 21.56 10.04 -13.51
N ALA A 157 22.80 10.34 -13.13
CA ALA A 157 23.99 9.81 -13.79
C ALA A 157 24.12 8.29 -13.58
N MET A 158 23.81 7.77 -12.38
CA MET A 158 23.79 6.33 -12.11
C MET A 158 22.71 5.61 -12.94
N TRP A 159 21.56 6.26 -13.14
CA TRP A 159 20.40 5.72 -13.87
C TRP A 159 20.36 6.09 -15.35
N GLN A 160 21.42 6.69 -15.90
CA GLN A 160 21.44 7.20 -17.28
C GLN A 160 21.06 6.16 -18.35
N ASP A 161 21.37 4.88 -18.14
CA ASP A 161 21.06 3.80 -19.09
C ASP A 161 19.58 3.38 -19.05
N TRP A 162 18.85 3.83 -18.02
CA TRP A 162 17.42 3.55 -17.83
C TRP A 162 16.54 4.77 -18.18
N LEU A 163 17.13 5.95 -18.32
CA LEU A 163 16.43 7.21 -18.52
C LEU A 163 16.73 7.77 -19.92
N ASP A 164 15.68 8.03 -20.70
CA ASP A 164 15.81 8.80 -21.93
C ASP A 164 16.32 10.23 -21.59
N PRO A 165 16.98 10.92 -22.54
CA PRO A 165 17.57 12.23 -22.26
C PRO A 165 16.61 13.25 -21.65
N GLU A 166 15.35 13.28 -22.09
CA GLU A 166 14.33 14.18 -21.52
C GLU A 166 13.97 13.81 -20.08
N SER A 167 13.86 12.50 -19.78
CA SER A 167 13.61 11.99 -18.43
C SER A 167 14.73 12.31 -17.46
N GLN A 168 15.99 12.29 -17.93
CA GLN A 168 17.12 12.72 -17.11
C GLN A 168 16.98 14.19 -16.70
N GLU A 169 16.53 15.07 -17.60
CA GLU A 169 16.36 16.49 -17.30
C GLU A 169 15.21 16.75 -16.32
N THR A 170 14.07 16.07 -16.48
CA THR A 170 12.97 16.20 -15.50
C THR A 170 13.33 15.57 -14.15
N PHE A 171 14.06 14.45 -14.15
CA PHE A 171 14.54 13.82 -12.92
C PHE A 171 15.49 14.75 -12.15
N LYS A 172 16.47 15.36 -12.83
CA LYS A 172 17.36 16.36 -12.22
C LYS A 172 16.58 17.56 -11.68
N ARG A 173 15.46 17.94 -12.29
CA ARG A 173 14.62 19.08 -11.86
C ARG A 173 13.86 18.80 -10.58
N GLY A 174 13.29 17.60 -10.41
CA GLY A 174 12.35 17.32 -9.32
C GLY A 174 12.21 15.87 -8.88
N GLY A 175 13.06 14.96 -9.34
CA GLY A 175 13.03 13.53 -9.00
C GLY A 175 11.91 12.74 -9.67
N TYR A 176 11.21 13.32 -10.64
CA TYR A 176 10.09 12.69 -11.37
C TYR A 176 10.36 12.70 -12.89
N TYR A 177 9.75 11.76 -13.61
CA TYR A 177 9.92 11.64 -15.07
C TYR A 177 8.88 10.70 -15.67
N THR A 178 8.84 10.63 -17.00
CA THR A 178 7.97 9.69 -17.72
C THR A 178 8.73 9.03 -18.85
N GLU A 179 8.44 7.75 -19.09
CA GLU A 179 9.12 6.95 -20.10
C GLU A 179 8.09 6.21 -20.96
N LYS A 180 8.47 5.91 -22.20
CA LYS A 180 7.76 4.89 -22.97
C LYS A 180 7.98 3.52 -22.33
N LEU A 181 6.90 2.86 -21.94
CA LEU A 181 6.98 1.53 -21.35
C LEU A 181 7.40 0.52 -22.43
N LEU A 182 8.45 -0.26 -22.14
CA LEU A 182 9.07 -1.19 -23.09
C LEU A 182 9.59 -0.54 -24.38
N SER A 183 9.82 0.78 -24.36
CA SER A 183 10.13 1.55 -25.56
C SER A 183 9.07 1.36 -26.68
N ARG A 184 7.83 1.01 -26.30
CA ARG A 184 6.69 0.82 -27.21
C ARG A 184 5.82 2.07 -27.23
N THR A 185 5.30 2.41 -28.41
CA THR A 185 4.25 3.44 -28.54
C THR A 185 2.96 2.93 -27.91
N GLY A 186 2.19 3.81 -27.28
CA GLY A 186 0.91 3.45 -26.68
C GLY A 186 0.99 3.03 -25.21
N PHE A 187 2.18 2.86 -24.65
CA PHE A 187 2.37 2.49 -23.24
C PHE A 187 3.37 3.42 -22.56
N ARG A 188 3.04 3.84 -21.33
CA ARG A 188 3.81 4.85 -20.60
C ARG A 188 3.99 4.45 -19.14
N MET A 189 5.18 4.74 -18.63
CA MET A 189 5.46 4.76 -17.20
C MET A 189 5.48 6.22 -16.73
N LEU A 190 4.72 6.55 -15.70
CA LEU A 190 4.75 7.82 -15.00
C LEU A 190 5.39 7.61 -13.63
N VAL A 191 6.58 8.17 -13.43
CA VAL A 191 7.34 8.05 -12.18
C VAL A 191 7.24 9.36 -11.41
N LEU A 192 6.64 9.29 -10.23
CA LEU A 192 6.41 10.44 -9.35
C LEU A 192 7.41 10.46 -8.20
N ASN A 193 7.85 11.66 -7.84
CA ASN A 193 8.50 11.96 -6.58
C ASN A 193 7.45 12.34 -5.53
N THR A 194 6.81 11.33 -4.93
CA THR A 194 5.77 11.56 -3.91
C THR A 194 6.32 11.96 -2.54
N ASN A 195 7.64 11.94 -2.36
CA ASN A 195 8.29 12.48 -1.16
C ASN A 195 8.11 13.99 -1.02
N LEU A 196 7.84 14.69 -2.13
CA LEU A 196 7.48 16.12 -2.12
C LEU A 196 6.15 16.40 -1.43
N TYR A 197 5.30 15.37 -1.30
CA TYR A 197 3.96 15.48 -0.73
C TYR A 197 3.89 15.09 0.75
N SER A 198 5.00 14.60 1.31
CA SER A 198 5.05 14.05 2.66
C SER A 198 4.83 15.12 3.74
N ASP A 199 4.09 14.77 4.80
CA ASP A 199 3.94 15.54 6.04
C ASP A 199 5.26 15.68 6.81
N HIS A 200 6.27 14.87 6.48
CA HIS A 200 7.62 14.93 7.03
C HIS A 200 8.57 15.82 6.23
N ASN A 201 8.17 16.34 5.06
CA ASN A 201 9.02 17.19 4.23
C ASN A 201 8.77 18.68 4.52
N ASN A 202 9.65 19.29 5.30
CA ASN A 202 9.51 20.71 5.67
C ASN A 202 9.86 21.66 4.53
N LEU A 203 10.52 21.18 3.47
CA LEU A 203 10.93 22.02 2.33
C LEU A 203 9.77 22.37 1.39
N THR A 204 8.67 21.62 1.43
CA THR A 204 7.51 21.80 0.54
C THR A 204 6.29 22.40 1.25
N VAL A 205 6.41 22.71 2.54
CA VAL A 205 5.33 23.35 3.32
C VAL A 205 4.91 24.68 2.68
N GLY A 206 3.60 24.83 2.45
CA GLY A 206 3.02 26.02 1.85
C GLY A 206 3.20 26.15 0.33
N MET A 207 3.84 25.16 -0.33
CA MET A 207 3.87 25.10 -1.78
C MET A 207 2.56 24.51 -2.31
N ASP A 208 1.98 25.16 -3.33
CA ASP A 208 0.77 24.64 -3.97
C ASP A 208 1.08 23.42 -4.85
N ASP A 209 2.14 23.49 -5.65
CA ASP A 209 2.58 22.40 -6.54
C ASP A 209 4.12 22.29 -6.51
N PRO A 210 4.70 21.53 -5.56
CA PRO A 210 6.15 21.43 -5.42
C PRO A 210 6.78 20.84 -6.70
N ALA A 211 7.76 21.57 -7.23
CA ALA A 211 8.45 21.29 -8.50
C ALA A 211 7.53 21.26 -9.74
N GLY A 212 6.31 21.82 -9.64
CA GLY A 212 5.31 21.81 -10.72
C GLY A 212 4.84 20.41 -11.10
N GLN A 213 4.98 19.43 -10.19
CA GLN A 213 4.79 18.01 -10.48
C GLN A 213 3.33 17.66 -10.78
N PHE A 214 2.35 18.23 -10.07
CA PHE A 214 0.93 17.97 -10.34
C PHE A 214 0.52 18.53 -11.70
N LEU A 215 0.91 19.77 -12.02
CA LEU A 215 0.63 20.36 -13.33
C LEU A 215 1.32 19.58 -14.45
N TRP A 216 2.56 19.14 -14.23
CA TRP A 216 3.29 18.32 -15.19
C TRP A 216 2.63 16.95 -15.39
N ALA A 217 2.26 16.25 -14.31
CA ALA A 217 1.60 14.94 -14.37
C ALA A 217 0.23 15.03 -15.05
N ASP A 218 -0.55 16.09 -14.78
CA ASP A 218 -1.82 16.35 -15.45
C ASP A 218 -1.65 16.49 -16.97
N ARG A 219 -0.60 17.20 -17.42
CA ARG A 219 -0.28 17.33 -18.85
C ARG A 219 0.12 15.99 -19.46
N VAL A 220 1.03 15.24 -18.80
CA VAL A 220 1.47 13.93 -19.30
C VAL A 220 0.30 12.95 -19.43
N LEU A 221 -0.61 12.93 -18.46
CA LEU A 221 -1.79 12.06 -18.51
C LEU A 221 -2.84 12.52 -19.54
N SER A 222 -3.01 13.83 -19.71
CA SER A 222 -3.86 14.39 -20.78
C SER A 222 -3.32 14.02 -22.16
N GLU A 223 -2.01 14.16 -22.38
CA GLU A 223 -1.34 13.76 -23.62
C GLU A 223 -1.44 12.24 -23.84
N ALA A 224 -1.34 11.43 -22.79
CA ALA A 224 -1.58 9.99 -22.88
C ALA A 224 -3.01 9.69 -23.33
N ALA A 225 -4.02 10.41 -22.82
CA ALA A 225 -5.41 10.25 -23.24
C ALA A 225 -5.62 10.64 -24.72
N ASP A 226 -5.08 11.78 -25.15
CA ASP A 226 -5.17 12.26 -26.54
C ASP A 226 -4.51 11.26 -27.51
N ASN A 227 -3.38 10.68 -27.09
CA ASN A 227 -2.63 9.70 -27.87
C ASN A 227 -3.11 8.25 -27.67
N LYS A 228 -4.18 8.03 -26.89
CA LYS A 228 -4.76 6.72 -26.58
C LYS A 228 -3.75 5.75 -25.93
N GLU A 229 -2.81 6.27 -25.16
CA GLU A 229 -1.84 5.49 -24.40
C GLU A 229 -2.48 4.87 -23.14
N LYS A 230 -1.78 3.88 -22.58
CA LYS A 230 -2.07 3.27 -21.28
C LYS A 230 -0.90 3.51 -20.35
N VAL A 231 -1.19 3.84 -19.10
CA VAL A 231 -0.20 4.36 -18.15
C VAL A 231 -0.14 3.49 -16.91
N TYR A 232 1.07 3.14 -16.51
CA TYR A 232 1.38 2.75 -15.14
C TYR A 232 1.95 3.93 -14.37
N VAL A 233 1.52 4.08 -13.12
CA VAL A 233 2.02 5.12 -12.21
C VAL A 233 2.83 4.46 -11.11
N ILE A 234 4.02 4.97 -10.84
CA ILE A 234 4.84 4.52 -9.71
C ILE A 234 5.28 5.71 -8.87
N GLY A 235 5.43 5.47 -7.58
CA GLY A 235 5.96 6.41 -6.60
C GLY A 235 6.37 5.65 -5.35
N HIS A 236 6.96 6.33 -4.38
CA HIS A 236 7.38 5.69 -3.14
C HIS A 236 6.29 5.75 -2.07
N ILE A 237 6.05 6.94 -1.51
CA ILE A 237 5.03 7.18 -0.49
C ILE A 237 3.63 7.16 -1.14
N PRO A 238 2.70 6.30 -0.70
CA PRO A 238 1.33 6.28 -1.20
C PRO A 238 0.44 7.35 -0.55
N PRO A 239 -0.63 7.79 -1.24
CA PRO A 239 -1.71 8.58 -0.63
C PRO A 239 -2.55 7.72 0.33
N GLY A 240 -3.45 8.35 1.08
CA GLY A 240 -4.33 7.66 2.02
C GLY A 240 -3.67 7.40 3.36
N PHE A 241 -4.08 6.30 4.00
CA PHE A 241 -3.70 5.95 5.36
C PHE A 241 -2.84 4.68 5.43
N PHE A 242 -1.99 4.60 6.44
CA PHE A 242 -1.27 3.39 6.80
C PHE A 242 -2.18 2.39 7.52
N GLU A 243 -2.31 1.18 6.99
CA GLU A 243 -3.27 0.19 7.49
C GLU A 243 -2.89 -0.42 8.85
N LYS A 244 -1.62 -0.35 9.26
CA LYS A 244 -1.16 -0.81 10.58
C LYS A 244 -1.37 0.22 11.69
N LYS A 245 -1.83 1.45 11.36
CA LYS A 245 -2.05 2.52 12.34
C LYS A 245 -3.21 3.43 11.93
N ARG A 246 -4.32 3.33 12.68
CA ARG A 246 -5.50 4.19 12.51
C ARG A 246 -5.15 5.67 12.39
N GLY A 247 -5.64 6.29 11.32
CA GLY A 247 -5.53 7.74 11.11
C GLY A 247 -4.13 8.27 10.86
N LYS A 248 -3.16 7.43 10.47
CA LYS A 248 -1.83 7.90 10.04
C LYS A 248 -1.76 8.05 8.51
N PRO A 249 -1.86 9.26 7.97
CA PRO A 249 -1.50 9.53 6.58
C PRO A 249 -0.01 9.84 6.43
N TRP A 250 0.46 9.87 5.19
CA TRP A 250 1.81 10.36 4.86
C TRP A 250 1.78 11.64 4.03
N PHE A 251 0.80 11.79 3.15
CA PHE A 251 0.63 13.04 2.41
C PHE A 251 0.00 14.09 3.33
N THR A 252 0.31 15.36 3.08
CA THR A 252 -0.51 16.44 3.62
C THR A 252 -1.93 16.35 3.02
N PRO A 253 -2.98 16.83 3.73
CA PRO A 253 -4.35 16.78 3.23
C PRO A 253 -4.52 17.40 1.84
N GLU A 254 -3.83 18.51 1.58
CA GLU A 254 -3.91 19.23 0.30
C GLU A 254 -3.35 18.40 -0.84
N PHE A 255 -2.19 17.76 -0.65
CA PHE A 255 -1.57 16.93 -1.68
C PHE A 255 -2.29 15.60 -1.86
N ASN A 256 -2.86 15.04 -0.79
CA ASN A 256 -3.72 13.86 -0.89
C ASN A 256 -4.94 14.13 -1.78
N GLN A 257 -5.61 15.27 -1.58
CA GLN A 257 -6.73 15.68 -2.42
C GLN A 257 -6.32 15.90 -3.87
N LYS A 258 -5.21 16.61 -4.13
CA LYS A 258 -4.72 16.84 -5.50
C LYS A 258 -4.37 15.54 -6.22
N TYR A 259 -3.79 14.58 -5.51
CA TYR A 259 -3.52 13.25 -6.07
C TYR A 259 -4.85 12.55 -6.44
N LEU A 260 -5.84 12.58 -5.55
CA LEU A 260 -7.15 12.01 -5.83
C LEU A 260 -7.81 12.66 -7.04
N ASP A 261 -7.80 14.00 -7.14
CA ASP A 261 -8.34 14.73 -8.29
C ASP A 261 -7.66 14.32 -9.60
N LEU A 262 -6.34 14.13 -9.57
CA LEU A 262 -5.57 13.65 -10.72
C LEU A 262 -6.01 12.25 -11.15
N ILE A 263 -6.18 11.32 -10.20
CA ILE A 263 -6.65 9.96 -10.49
C ILE A 263 -8.10 9.99 -11.00
N GLN A 264 -8.99 10.75 -10.36
CA GLN A 264 -10.39 10.92 -10.81
C GLN A 264 -10.49 11.46 -12.23
N LYS A 265 -9.62 12.40 -12.60
CA LYS A 265 -9.62 12.98 -13.96
C LYS A 265 -9.11 11.99 -15.01
N HIS A 266 -8.09 11.18 -14.68
CA HIS A 266 -7.31 10.41 -15.66
C HIS A 266 -7.45 8.89 -15.54
N HIS A 267 -8.35 8.37 -14.71
CA HIS A 267 -8.45 6.93 -14.45
C HIS A 267 -8.62 6.07 -15.71
N SER A 268 -9.23 6.60 -16.78
CA SER A 268 -9.45 5.87 -18.05
C SER A 268 -8.15 5.46 -18.79
N VAL A 269 -7.03 6.13 -18.48
CA VAL A 269 -5.70 5.80 -19.03
C VAL A 269 -4.76 5.19 -18.00
N ILE A 270 -5.12 5.13 -16.72
CA ILE A 270 -4.27 4.59 -15.65
C ILE A 270 -4.66 3.13 -15.37
N LEU A 271 -3.76 2.19 -15.67
CA LEU A 271 -4.06 0.74 -15.65
C LEU A 271 -3.46 0.02 -14.43
N GLY A 272 -2.70 0.74 -13.62
CA GLY A 272 -2.11 0.24 -12.39
C GLY A 272 -1.27 1.33 -11.71
N GLN A 273 -1.26 1.30 -10.39
CA GLN A 273 -0.40 2.16 -9.57
C GLN A 273 0.43 1.26 -8.63
N PHE A 274 1.74 1.48 -8.52
CA PHE A 274 2.65 0.61 -7.77
C PHE A 274 3.53 1.42 -6.83
N PHE A 275 3.41 1.16 -5.52
CA PHE A 275 4.01 1.96 -4.45
C PHE A 275 4.64 1.06 -3.36
N GLY A 276 5.47 1.66 -2.50
CA GLY A 276 6.16 0.99 -1.41
C GLY A 276 5.89 1.66 -0.06
N HIS A 277 6.96 2.02 0.66
CA HIS A 277 6.99 2.81 1.90
C HIS A 277 6.43 2.11 3.15
N HIS A 278 5.34 1.38 3.03
CA HIS A 278 4.69 0.73 4.18
C HIS A 278 5.45 -0.52 4.67
N HIS A 279 6.31 -1.08 3.82
CA HIS A 279 6.96 -2.40 3.95
C HIS A 279 6.00 -3.60 4.02
N THR A 280 4.69 -3.36 4.12
CA THR A 280 3.64 -4.36 4.23
C THR A 280 2.92 -4.57 2.90
N ASP A 281 2.36 -5.77 2.74
CA ASP A 281 1.55 -6.15 1.57
C ASP A 281 0.13 -5.58 1.69
N SER A 282 -0.22 -4.64 0.82
CA SER A 282 -1.57 -4.05 0.83
C SER A 282 -1.98 -3.52 -0.54
N PHE A 283 -3.19 -2.98 -0.62
CA PHE A 283 -3.70 -2.29 -1.81
C PHE A 283 -4.63 -1.16 -1.41
N ARG A 284 -4.88 -0.23 -2.33
CA ARG A 284 -5.85 0.86 -2.19
C ARG A 284 -6.81 0.86 -3.37
N MET A 285 -8.09 1.01 -3.07
CA MET A 285 -9.14 1.17 -4.06
C MET A 285 -9.43 2.65 -4.31
N PHE A 286 -9.68 2.99 -5.56
CA PHE A 286 -10.16 4.30 -5.99
C PHE A 286 -11.53 4.11 -6.64
N TYR A 287 -12.50 4.95 -6.26
CA TYR A 287 -13.88 4.87 -6.70
C TYR A 287 -14.30 6.16 -7.40
N SER A 288 -15.16 6.10 -8.42
CA SER A 288 -15.76 7.30 -9.02
C SER A 288 -16.75 7.97 -8.05
N ALA A 289 -17.29 9.14 -8.45
CA ALA A 289 -18.35 9.81 -7.70
C ALA A 289 -19.64 8.96 -7.56
N GLU A 290 -19.84 7.97 -8.44
CA GLU A 290 -20.93 6.99 -8.42
C GLU A 290 -20.53 5.67 -7.75
N ASP A 291 -19.49 5.67 -6.91
CA ASP A 291 -18.98 4.52 -6.15
C ASP A 291 -18.55 3.30 -7.00
N SER A 292 -18.23 3.52 -8.28
CA SER A 292 -17.71 2.47 -9.15
C SER A 292 -16.20 2.34 -9.02
N PRO A 293 -15.60 1.13 -8.92
CA PRO A 293 -14.15 0.98 -8.81
C PRO A 293 -13.46 1.40 -10.11
N ILE A 294 -12.67 2.47 -10.05
CA ILE A 294 -11.98 3.07 -11.21
C ILE A 294 -10.49 2.76 -11.26
N GLY A 295 -9.89 2.29 -10.16
CA GLY A 295 -8.47 2.00 -10.12
C GLY A 295 -8.04 1.24 -8.87
N THR A 296 -6.88 0.60 -8.97
CA THR A 296 -6.23 -0.07 -7.84
C THR A 296 -4.77 0.37 -7.77
N MET A 297 -4.32 0.65 -6.56
CA MET A 297 -2.91 0.80 -6.22
C MET A 297 -2.45 -0.41 -5.44
N PHE A 298 -1.33 -0.99 -5.84
CA PHE A 298 -0.68 -2.09 -5.14
C PHE A 298 0.47 -1.55 -4.30
N LEU A 299 0.44 -1.87 -3.01
CA LEU A 299 1.53 -1.58 -2.08
C LEU A 299 2.34 -2.86 -1.92
N SER A 300 3.58 -2.84 -2.38
CA SER A 300 4.46 -4.01 -2.30
C SER A 300 5.21 -4.03 -0.97
N PRO A 301 5.39 -5.23 -0.38
CA PRO A 301 6.14 -5.34 0.85
C PRO A 301 7.63 -5.02 0.62
N GLY A 302 8.29 -4.60 1.69
CA GLY A 302 9.72 -4.29 1.67
C GLY A 302 10.58 -5.53 1.67
N VAL A 303 11.81 -5.38 1.17
CA VAL A 303 12.85 -6.39 1.36
C VAL A 303 13.39 -6.32 2.79
N THR A 304 13.49 -5.11 3.37
CA THR A 304 13.88 -4.97 4.76
C THR A 304 12.88 -5.66 5.70
N PRO A 305 13.35 -6.44 6.69
CA PRO A 305 12.49 -7.01 7.73
C PRO A 305 12.27 -6.05 8.91
N TRP A 306 12.80 -4.82 8.84
CA TRP A 306 12.90 -3.91 9.96
C TRP A 306 11.58 -3.66 10.66
N LYS A 307 11.57 -3.91 11.97
CA LYS A 307 10.45 -3.68 12.87
C LYS A 307 10.29 -2.19 13.13
N THR A 308 9.19 -1.65 12.63
CA THR A 308 8.91 -0.23 12.71
C THR A 308 8.94 0.32 14.13
N THR A 309 9.54 1.49 14.28
CA THR A 309 9.54 2.27 15.52
C THR A 309 8.38 3.27 15.57
N LEU A 310 7.46 3.23 14.60
CA LEU A 310 6.30 4.12 14.57
C LEU A 310 5.45 3.91 15.84
N PRO A 311 5.27 4.94 16.69
CA PRO A 311 4.53 4.78 17.95
C PRO A 311 3.10 4.28 17.71
N GLY A 312 2.68 3.28 18.47
CA GLY A 312 1.35 2.67 18.37
C GLY A 312 1.28 1.44 17.46
N VAL A 313 2.30 1.18 16.64
CA VAL A 313 2.40 -0.09 15.91
C VAL A 313 3.12 -1.11 16.80
N VAL A 314 2.44 -2.22 17.10
CA VAL A 314 3.01 -3.32 17.87
C VAL A 314 3.51 -4.39 16.90
N ASP A 315 4.74 -4.85 17.12
CA ASP A 315 5.38 -5.92 16.35
C ASP A 315 5.34 -5.76 14.82
N GLY A 316 5.46 -4.52 14.34
CA GLY A 316 5.35 -4.17 12.92
C GLY A 316 6.60 -4.49 12.10
N ALA A 317 7.06 -5.73 12.16
CA ALA A 317 8.03 -6.29 11.21
C ALA A 317 7.31 -7.01 10.06
N ASN A 318 8.08 -7.38 9.05
CA ASN A 318 7.65 -8.24 7.94
C ASN A 318 8.78 -9.22 7.59
N ASN A 319 8.46 -10.33 6.92
CA ASN A 319 9.51 -11.05 6.20
C ASN A 319 9.92 -10.26 4.94
N PRO A 320 11.16 -10.44 4.45
CA PRO A 320 11.57 -9.91 3.15
C PRO A 320 10.66 -10.41 2.03
N GLY A 321 10.07 -9.49 1.27
CA GLY A 321 9.15 -9.78 0.17
C GLY A 321 9.64 -9.24 -1.18
N ILE A 322 9.31 -9.95 -2.26
CA ILE A 322 9.46 -9.49 -3.66
C ILE A 322 8.23 -9.92 -4.46
N ARG A 323 7.85 -9.14 -5.49
CA ARG A 323 6.59 -9.38 -6.20
C ARG A 323 6.76 -9.42 -7.71
N VAL A 324 6.13 -10.40 -8.34
CA VAL A 324 5.93 -10.47 -9.79
C VAL A 324 4.51 -10.03 -10.10
N PHE A 325 4.37 -9.14 -11.08
CA PHE A 325 3.09 -8.80 -11.69
C PHE A 325 3.01 -9.44 -13.07
N GLU A 326 1.89 -10.11 -13.32
CA GLU A 326 1.52 -10.60 -14.65
C GLU A 326 0.53 -9.62 -15.27
N TYR A 327 0.71 -9.25 -16.53
CA TYR A 327 -0.14 -8.25 -17.19
C TYR A 327 -0.41 -8.62 -18.65
N ASP A 328 -1.46 -8.03 -19.20
CA ASP A 328 -1.81 -8.15 -20.61
C ASP A 328 -0.94 -7.20 -21.45
N PRO A 329 -0.08 -7.71 -22.35
CA PRO A 329 0.89 -6.88 -23.09
C PRO A 329 0.27 -6.03 -24.21
N GLN A 330 -1.05 -6.12 -24.42
CA GLN A 330 -1.83 -5.30 -25.35
C GLN A 330 -2.62 -4.19 -24.64
N THR A 331 -2.98 -4.38 -23.37
CA THR A 331 -3.87 -3.44 -22.65
C THR A 331 -3.27 -2.84 -21.39
N LEU A 332 -2.15 -3.38 -20.88
CA LEU A 332 -1.60 -3.12 -19.54
C LEU A 332 -2.51 -3.49 -18.38
N LEU A 333 -3.60 -4.21 -18.61
CA LEU A 333 -4.41 -4.70 -17.50
C LEU A 333 -3.59 -5.69 -16.66
N VAL A 334 -3.48 -5.41 -15.36
CA VAL A 334 -2.84 -6.35 -14.42
C VAL A 334 -3.71 -7.59 -14.31
N LYS A 335 -3.13 -8.75 -14.64
CA LYS A 335 -3.80 -10.04 -14.64
C LYS A 335 -3.61 -10.78 -13.33
N ASP A 336 -2.43 -10.73 -12.74
CA ASP A 336 -2.18 -11.39 -11.47
C ASP A 336 -0.99 -10.78 -10.72
N VAL A 337 -0.87 -11.15 -9.45
CA VAL A 337 0.19 -10.73 -8.56
C VAL A 337 0.68 -11.96 -7.79
N VAL A 338 1.99 -12.22 -7.85
CA VAL A 338 2.64 -13.31 -7.13
C VAL A 338 3.70 -12.75 -6.19
N THR A 339 3.42 -12.81 -4.89
CA THR A 339 4.39 -12.44 -3.86
C THR A 339 5.25 -13.66 -3.53
N HIS A 340 6.56 -13.47 -3.51
CA HIS A 340 7.54 -14.41 -3.00
C HIS A 340 8.19 -13.81 -1.77
N TYR A 341 8.61 -14.66 -0.85
CA TYR A 341 9.21 -14.21 0.39
C TYR A 341 10.33 -15.10 0.86
N LEU A 342 11.12 -14.56 1.78
CA LEU A 342 12.11 -15.30 2.54
C LEU A 342 11.63 -15.41 3.99
N ASN A 343 11.34 -16.62 4.47
CA ASN A 343 11.17 -16.82 5.91
C ASN A 343 12.51 -16.56 6.62
N LEU A 344 12.68 -15.36 7.17
CA LEU A 344 13.96 -14.90 7.71
C LEU A 344 14.44 -15.75 8.88
N THR A 345 13.51 -16.14 9.76
CA THR A 345 13.78 -17.03 10.89
C THR A 345 14.37 -18.36 10.40
N TYR A 346 13.74 -18.99 9.42
CA TYR A 346 14.23 -20.25 8.84
C TYR A 346 15.56 -20.04 8.08
N ALA A 347 15.68 -18.94 7.34
CA ALA A 347 16.86 -18.64 6.54
C ALA A 347 18.13 -18.49 7.39
N ASN A 348 18.01 -17.89 8.58
CA ASN A 348 19.12 -17.68 9.51
C ASN A 348 19.59 -18.98 10.18
N VAL A 349 18.72 -19.98 10.35
CA VAL A 349 19.07 -21.27 10.97
C VAL A 349 19.54 -22.30 9.95
N ALA A 350 18.92 -22.31 8.76
CA ALA A 350 19.16 -23.33 7.73
C ALA A 350 19.82 -22.74 6.48
N ARG A 351 19.02 -22.27 5.53
CA ARG A 351 19.49 -21.68 4.28
C ARG A 351 18.50 -20.67 3.75
N GLY A 352 19.01 -19.62 3.10
CA GLY A 352 18.18 -18.66 2.39
C GLY A 352 17.48 -19.32 1.20
N ARG A 353 16.17 -19.52 1.32
CA ARG A 353 15.32 -20.05 0.25
C ARG A 353 14.10 -19.16 0.10
N TRP A 354 14.02 -18.48 -1.03
CA TRP A 354 12.84 -17.73 -1.42
C TRP A 354 11.77 -18.71 -1.93
N GLU A 355 10.53 -18.48 -1.52
CA GLU A 355 9.39 -19.32 -1.89
C GLU A 355 8.17 -18.48 -2.24
N LYS A 356 7.26 -19.06 -3.05
CA LYS A 356 5.97 -18.41 -3.34
C LYS A 356 5.19 -18.31 -2.04
N GLU A 357 4.84 -17.11 -1.63
CA GLU A 357 3.91 -16.88 -0.53
C GLU A 357 2.49 -17.14 -1.03
N TYR A 358 2.06 -16.38 -2.04
CA TYR A 358 0.76 -16.54 -2.64
C TYR A 358 0.69 -16.00 -4.08
N ARG A 359 -0.35 -16.43 -4.79
CA ARG A 359 -0.84 -15.82 -6.02
C ARG A 359 -2.22 -15.22 -5.74
N LEU A 360 -2.45 -13.98 -6.15
CA LEU A 360 -3.65 -13.22 -5.78
C LEU A 360 -4.93 -13.91 -6.24
N THR A 361 -5.01 -14.30 -7.51
CA THR A 361 -6.19 -14.97 -8.09
C THR A 361 -6.50 -16.30 -7.39
N GLU A 362 -5.47 -17.11 -7.09
CA GLU A 362 -5.60 -18.37 -6.34
C GLU A 362 -6.13 -18.13 -4.92
N SER A 363 -5.56 -17.14 -4.22
CA SER A 363 -5.83 -16.88 -2.81
C SER A 363 -7.22 -16.31 -2.57
N PHE A 364 -7.69 -15.41 -3.44
CA PHE A 364 -8.96 -14.72 -3.28
C PHE A 364 -10.05 -15.18 -4.26
N ARG A 365 -9.74 -16.13 -5.14
CA ARG A 365 -10.67 -16.74 -6.11
C ARG A 365 -11.32 -15.71 -7.03
N VAL A 366 -10.52 -14.76 -7.49
CA VAL A 366 -10.89 -13.75 -8.48
C VAL A 366 -10.22 -14.04 -9.82
N PRO A 367 -10.83 -13.67 -10.96
CA PRO A 367 -10.32 -14.05 -12.28
C PRO A 367 -9.05 -13.29 -12.69
N ASP A 368 -8.83 -12.10 -12.14
CA ASP A 368 -7.67 -11.26 -12.42
C ASP A 368 -7.42 -10.25 -11.28
N ALA A 369 -6.50 -9.30 -11.49
CA ALA A 369 -6.23 -8.19 -10.60
C ALA A 369 -6.81 -6.85 -11.11
N SER A 370 -7.89 -6.89 -11.90
CA SER A 370 -8.60 -5.68 -12.33
C SER A 370 -9.25 -4.93 -11.16
N PRO A 371 -9.57 -3.62 -11.29
CA PRO A 371 -10.28 -2.89 -10.23
C PRO A 371 -11.58 -3.55 -9.78
N ALA A 372 -12.32 -4.18 -10.69
CA ALA A 372 -13.54 -4.93 -10.34
C ALA A 372 -13.23 -6.17 -9.48
N SER A 373 -12.20 -6.95 -9.85
CA SER A 373 -11.76 -8.10 -9.06
C SER A 373 -11.20 -7.67 -7.69
N MET A 374 -10.41 -6.60 -7.65
CA MET A 374 -9.84 -6.08 -6.40
C MET A 374 -10.89 -5.49 -5.45
N HIS A 375 -11.96 -4.90 -5.99
CA HIS A 375 -13.13 -4.56 -5.19
C HIS A 375 -13.78 -5.82 -4.57
N GLN A 376 -13.93 -6.92 -5.34
CA GLN A 376 -14.43 -8.18 -4.78
C GLN A 376 -13.50 -8.75 -3.70
N VAL A 377 -12.18 -8.66 -3.88
CA VAL A 377 -11.20 -9.02 -2.84
C VAL A 377 -11.44 -8.21 -1.55
N LEU A 378 -11.62 -6.90 -1.67
CA LEU A 378 -11.92 -6.03 -0.53
C LEU A 378 -13.24 -6.41 0.16
N GLU A 379 -14.29 -6.73 -0.59
CA GLU A 379 -15.57 -7.18 -0.03
C GLU A 379 -15.43 -8.54 0.69
N LEU A 380 -14.61 -9.45 0.16
CA LEU A 380 -14.30 -10.72 0.85
C LEU A 380 -13.57 -10.46 2.17
N ILE A 381 -12.55 -9.60 2.18
CA ILE A 381 -11.80 -9.23 3.39
C ILE A 381 -12.73 -8.57 4.43
N ALA A 382 -13.58 -7.63 3.99
CA ALA A 382 -14.49 -6.90 4.86
C ALA A 382 -15.54 -7.79 5.52
N ASN A 383 -16.08 -8.76 4.78
CA ASN A 383 -17.26 -9.50 5.20
C ASN A 383 -16.98 -10.94 5.65
N ASN A 384 -15.78 -11.49 5.38
CA ASN A 384 -15.45 -12.88 5.72
C ASN A 384 -14.15 -12.98 6.53
N HIS A 385 -14.25 -13.47 7.77
CA HIS A 385 -13.13 -13.57 8.69
C HIS A 385 -11.97 -14.43 8.15
N ARG A 386 -12.24 -15.48 7.37
CA ARG A 386 -11.18 -16.33 6.78
C ARG A 386 -10.36 -15.56 5.73
N TYR A 387 -11.01 -14.73 4.92
CA TYR A 387 -10.29 -13.91 3.93
C TYR A 387 -9.59 -12.72 4.58
N LEU A 388 -10.18 -12.14 5.63
CA LEU A 388 -9.51 -11.16 6.48
C LEU A 388 -8.22 -11.71 7.06
N GLN A 389 -8.30 -12.86 7.74
CA GLN A 389 -7.15 -13.47 8.39
C GLN A 389 -6.04 -13.82 7.37
N LYS A 390 -6.43 -14.38 6.21
CA LYS A 390 -5.50 -14.64 5.12
C LYS A 390 -4.79 -13.37 4.64
N TYR A 391 -5.54 -12.29 4.38
CA TYR A 391 -4.97 -11.01 3.98
C TYR A 391 -4.04 -10.43 5.06
N TYR A 392 -4.42 -10.54 6.34
CA TYR A 392 -3.63 -10.05 7.46
C TYR A 392 -2.29 -10.79 7.62
N GLU A 393 -2.30 -12.11 7.44
CA GLU A 393 -1.07 -12.91 7.41
C GLU A 393 -0.15 -12.44 6.26
N PHE A 394 -0.69 -12.28 5.04
CA PHE A 394 0.09 -11.76 3.91
C PHE A 394 0.56 -10.32 4.11
N ASN A 395 -0.18 -9.48 4.83
CA ASN A 395 0.19 -8.08 5.07
C ASN A 395 1.57 -7.93 5.71
N SER A 396 1.94 -8.83 6.63
CA SER A 396 3.27 -8.87 7.25
C SER A 396 4.23 -9.83 6.53
N VAL A 397 3.88 -10.28 5.33
CA VAL A 397 4.60 -11.30 4.57
C VAL A 397 4.75 -12.59 5.38
N SER A 398 3.64 -13.05 5.95
CA SER A 398 3.54 -14.26 6.77
C SER A 398 4.42 -14.27 8.04
N TYR A 399 4.81 -13.09 8.54
CA TYR A 399 5.52 -12.90 9.81
C TYR A 399 4.55 -12.99 11.00
N ASP A 400 3.58 -12.10 11.04
CA ASP A 400 2.54 -12.02 12.07
C ASP A 400 1.37 -12.93 11.69
N ARG A 401 1.14 -13.92 12.53
CA ARG A 401 0.06 -14.93 12.37
C ARG A 401 -0.99 -14.81 13.47
N THR A 402 -0.98 -13.71 14.22
CA THR A 402 -2.00 -13.44 15.22
C THR A 402 -3.36 -13.19 14.57
N GLU A 403 -4.43 -13.31 15.35
CA GLU A 403 -5.79 -13.12 14.84
C GLU A 403 -6.08 -11.62 14.63
N CYS A 404 -6.51 -11.25 13.42
CA CYS A 404 -6.98 -9.90 13.13
C CYS A 404 -8.39 -9.69 13.72
N ASN A 405 -8.44 -9.02 14.86
CA ASN A 405 -9.68 -8.71 15.57
C ASN A 405 -10.52 -7.61 14.87
N ARG A 406 -11.59 -7.16 15.53
CA ARG A 406 -12.49 -6.12 15.00
C ARG A 406 -11.78 -4.80 14.69
N ASP A 407 -10.88 -4.34 15.56
CA ASP A 407 -10.20 -3.06 15.35
C ASP A 407 -9.19 -3.14 14.22
N CYS A 408 -8.43 -4.24 14.17
CA CYS A 408 -7.57 -4.57 13.03
C CYS A 408 -8.37 -4.59 11.71
N ARG A 409 -9.54 -5.25 11.67
CA ARG A 409 -10.41 -5.26 10.49
C ARG A 409 -10.77 -3.85 10.04
N VAL A 410 -11.17 -2.97 10.96
CA VAL A 410 -11.53 -1.58 10.65
C VAL A 410 -10.34 -0.86 10.04
N ASP A 411 -9.16 -0.93 10.66
CA ASP A 411 -7.97 -0.23 10.20
C ASP A 411 -7.56 -0.66 8.79
N HIS A 412 -7.56 -1.97 8.54
CA HIS A 412 -7.18 -2.54 7.25
C HIS A 412 -8.22 -2.29 6.15
N VAL A 413 -9.50 -2.55 6.42
CA VAL A 413 -10.57 -2.38 5.42
C VAL A 413 -10.74 -0.91 5.07
N CYS A 414 -10.68 -0.01 6.06
CA CYS A 414 -10.87 1.41 5.82
C CYS A 414 -9.67 2.03 5.11
N ALA A 415 -8.44 1.68 5.47
CA ALA A 415 -7.27 2.12 4.71
C ALA A 415 -7.32 1.63 3.25
N ALA A 416 -7.72 0.37 3.01
CA ALA A 416 -7.84 -0.18 1.66
C ALA A 416 -8.98 0.46 0.84
N ARG A 417 -10.09 0.85 1.48
CA ARG A 417 -11.28 1.42 0.81
C ARG A 417 -11.20 2.94 0.63
N GLN A 418 -10.73 3.66 1.63
CA GLN A 418 -10.84 5.12 1.74
C GLN A 418 -9.46 5.78 1.73
N VAL A 419 -9.11 6.34 0.56
CA VAL A 419 -7.89 7.13 0.39
C VAL A 419 -8.14 8.62 0.73
N ASP A 420 -9.38 9.10 0.60
CA ASP A 420 -9.78 10.46 0.97
C ASP A 420 -9.93 10.61 2.50
N PHE A 421 -9.31 11.66 3.05
CA PHE A 421 -9.35 12.00 4.46
C PHE A 421 -10.69 12.59 4.92
N ASN A 422 -11.43 13.20 3.99
CA ASN A 422 -12.67 13.93 4.26
C ASN A 422 -13.93 13.08 4.04
N SER A 423 -13.78 11.79 3.75
CA SER A 423 -14.86 10.81 3.58
C SER A 423 -15.60 10.53 4.91
N SER A 424 -16.19 11.57 5.48
CA SER A 424 -17.12 11.54 6.63
C SER A 424 -18.56 11.30 6.19
N ASN A 425 -18.84 11.39 4.88
CA ASN A 425 -20.17 11.31 4.28
C ASN A 425 -20.18 10.30 3.13
N LEU A 426 -20.54 9.04 3.44
CA LEU A 426 -21.20 8.10 2.53
C LEU A 426 -21.59 6.83 3.32
N TYR A 427 -22.60 6.94 4.18
CA TYR A 427 -23.25 5.80 4.87
C TYR A 427 -24.76 5.96 5.06
N ASP A 428 -25.47 6.64 4.14
CA ASP A 428 -26.95 6.69 4.18
C ASP A 428 -27.64 5.72 3.21
N SER A 429 -26.92 4.77 2.58
CA SER A 429 -27.56 3.78 1.69
C SER A 429 -26.99 2.36 1.71
N LEU A 430 -26.12 1.99 2.65
CA LEU A 430 -25.67 0.60 2.79
C LEU A 430 -26.45 -0.14 3.89
N PRO A 431 -27.04 -1.32 3.60
CA PRO A 431 -27.79 -2.10 4.59
C PRO A 431 -26.86 -2.52 5.74
N HIS A 432 -27.34 -2.37 6.98
CA HIS A 432 -26.71 -2.56 8.31
C HIS A 432 -25.83 -3.81 8.54
N SER A 433 -24.84 -4.06 7.69
CA SER A 433 -23.93 -5.20 7.74
C SER A 433 -22.50 -4.88 7.28
N THR A 434 -22.27 -3.71 6.67
CA THR A 434 -20.96 -3.24 6.22
C THR A 434 -20.24 -2.46 7.32
N VAL A 435 -18.94 -2.73 7.48
CA VAL A 435 -18.07 -2.04 8.45
C VAL A 435 -18.05 -0.55 8.13
N GLY A 436 -18.73 0.26 8.97
CA GLY A 436 -18.68 1.72 8.88
C GLY A 436 -17.27 2.23 9.15
N CYS A 437 -16.66 2.87 8.15
CA CYS A 437 -15.38 3.55 8.29
C CYS A 437 -15.59 4.92 8.94
N ILE A 438 -15.78 4.93 10.27
CA ILE A 438 -15.83 6.17 11.04
C ILE A 438 -14.39 6.50 11.46
N LEU A 439 -13.82 7.55 10.88
CA LEU A 439 -12.70 8.25 11.48
C LEU A 439 -13.29 9.16 12.56
N ASP A 440 -13.03 8.87 13.84
CA ASP A 440 -13.31 9.81 14.93
C ASP A 440 -12.42 11.05 14.72
N HIS A 441 -12.91 12.03 13.95
CA HIS A 441 -12.29 13.34 13.82
C HIS A 441 -12.57 14.16 15.10
N GLY A 442 -11.98 13.71 16.20
CA GLY A 442 -12.02 14.35 17.52
C GLY A 442 -10.81 15.22 17.84
N ILE A 443 -9.97 15.56 16.85
CA ILE A 443 -8.86 16.51 17.02
C ILE A 443 -9.09 17.70 16.10
N ALA A 444 -9.76 18.71 16.65
CA ALA A 444 -9.79 20.03 16.06
C ALA A 444 -8.35 20.54 15.92
N TRP A 445 -7.83 20.58 14.69
CA TRP A 445 -6.61 21.29 14.35
C TRP A 445 -6.83 22.78 14.62
N LYS A 446 -6.44 23.26 15.81
CA LYS A 446 -6.30 24.70 16.06
C LYS A 446 -5.08 25.20 15.29
N TYR A 447 -5.33 25.63 14.06
CA TYR A 447 -4.38 26.42 13.29
C TYR A 447 -4.21 27.78 13.97
N ASN A 448 -3.13 27.94 14.73
CA ASN A 448 -2.75 29.22 15.33
C ASN A 448 -2.21 30.12 14.20
N ARG A 449 -3.09 30.91 13.57
CA ARG A 449 -2.66 32.06 12.78
C ARG A 449 -2.13 33.11 13.76
N GLY A 450 -0.81 33.32 13.73
CA GLY A 450 -0.16 34.40 14.45
C GLY A 450 -0.77 35.74 14.05
N THR A 451 -1.33 36.44 15.04
CA THR A 451 -1.64 37.86 14.92
C THR A 451 -0.62 38.65 15.73
N GLU A 452 -0.16 39.70 15.08
CA GLU A 452 0.87 40.65 15.50
C GLU A 452 0.68 41.21 16.91
N THR A 453 1.83 41.49 17.50
CA THR A 453 2.05 42.28 18.70
C THR A 453 1.31 43.63 18.71
N VAL A 454 0.46 43.85 19.72
CA VAL A 454 0.23 45.18 20.31
C VAL A 454 0.25 45.06 21.84
N ARG A 455 1.26 45.66 22.47
CA ARG A 455 1.32 45.93 23.91
C ARG A 455 0.30 47.02 24.28
N LYS A 456 -0.52 46.81 25.32
CA LYS A 456 -0.52 47.63 26.56
C LYS A 456 -1.62 47.23 27.58
N LYS A 457 -1.15 47.09 28.82
CA LYS A 457 -1.73 47.47 30.12
C LYS A 457 -2.91 46.68 30.74
N ARG A 458 -2.52 45.87 31.73
CA ARG A 458 -3.01 45.77 33.13
C ARG A 458 -4.42 46.30 33.45
N SER A 459 -5.26 45.40 33.97
CA SER A 459 -5.92 45.58 35.28
C SER A 459 -6.41 44.24 35.84
N ASN A 460 -6.28 44.12 37.16
CA ASN A 460 -6.76 43.02 38.01
C ASN A 460 -8.29 42.87 37.93
N ILE A 461 -8.83 41.69 38.26
CA ILE A 461 -9.80 41.47 39.35
C ILE A 461 -10.16 39.97 39.45
N SER A 462 -10.32 39.52 40.70
CA SER A 462 -10.49 38.15 41.16
C SER A 462 -11.90 37.59 41.03
N PHE A 463 -11.97 36.26 41.08
CA PHE A 463 -13.11 35.41 41.41
C PHE A 463 -14.07 35.99 42.47
N ARG A 464 -15.39 35.92 42.20
CA ARG A 464 -16.44 35.54 43.16
C ARG A 464 -17.77 35.24 42.47
N GLN A 465 -18.43 34.22 43.01
CA GLN A 465 -19.78 33.70 42.70
C GLN A 465 -20.86 34.78 42.66
N TRP A 466 -21.85 34.65 41.78
CA TRP A 466 -23.25 35.04 42.05
C TRP A 466 -24.25 34.09 41.39
N LYS A 467 -25.29 33.76 42.15
CA LYS A 467 -26.51 33.05 41.75
C LYS A 467 -27.50 33.99 41.05
N THR A 468 -28.26 33.41 40.12
CA THR A 468 -29.68 33.66 39.74
C THR A 468 -30.15 35.07 39.38
N SER A 469 -30.57 35.25 38.12
CA SER A 469 -31.92 35.69 37.74
C SER A 469 -32.16 35.64 36.23
N GLU A 470 -33.21 34.90 35.84
CA GLU A 470 -34.15 35.14 34.73
C GLU A 470 -33.66 35.46 33.31
N ILE A 471 -33.96 34.57 32.36
CA ILE A 471 -34.69 34.86 31.10
C ILE A 471 -35.47 33.58 30.72
N LYS A 472 -36.78 33.75 30.48
CA LYS A 472 -37.76 32.73 30.06
C LYS A 472 -37.69 32.48 28.54
N GLY A 473 -38.01 31.26 28.10
CA GLY A 473 -38.51 31.06 26.73
C GLY A 473 -38.44 29.63 26.15
N LEU A 474 -39.46 28.82 26.46
CA LEU A 474 -39.96 27.61 25.77
C LEU A 474 -39.14 26.30 25.78
N MET A 475 -39.53 25.40 26.69
CA MET A 475 -39.61 23.94 26.52
C MET A 475 -40.99 23.47 27.00
N ILE A 476 -41.66 22.60 26.25
CA ILE A 476 -42.84 21.82 26.66
C ILE A 476 -42.38 20.35 26.65
N LEU A 477 -42.03 19.80 27.82
CA LEU A 477 -42.74 18.78 28.64
C LEU A 477 -42.84 17.38 27.98
N CYS A 478 -42.04 16.39 28.42
CA CYS A 478 -42.15 15.47 29.60
C CYS A 478 -42.92 14.17 29.27
N VAL A 479 -42.27 12.99 29.22
CA VAL A 479 -41.89 12.00 30.28
C VAL A 479 -43.05 11.11 30.77
N ASP A 480 -42.81 9.80 30.63
CA ASP A 480 -43.38 8.57 31.23
C ASP A 480 -44.42 8.61 32.36
N GLN A 481 -45.43 7.71 32.31
CA GLN A 481 -45.55 6.52 33.18
C GLN A 481 -46.90 5.73 33.04
N VAL A 482 -46.77 4.40 32.82
CA VAL A 482 -47.29 3.25 33.61
C VAL A 482 -48.81 3.06 33.92
N THR A 483 -49.40 2.04 33.27
CA THR A 483 -50.45 1.03 33.66
C THR A 483 -51.91 1.38 34.03
N ARG A 484 -52.86 0.66 33.37
CA ARG A 484 -53.70 -0.50 33.86
C ARG A 484 -55.22 -0.43 33.55
N LEU A 485 -55.72 -1.52 32.92
CA LEU A 485 -57.07 -2.19 33.04
C LEU A 485 -58.29 -1.43 32.43
N LYS A 486 -59.30 -2.03 31.77
CA LYS A 486 -59.88 -3.39 31.81
C LYS A 486 -60.95 -3.62 30.69
N MET A 487 -60.99 -4.85 30.14
CA MET A 487 -62.16 -5.69 29.69
C MET A 487 -63.16 -5.18 28.63
N PHE A 488 -63.54 -5.96 27.58
CA PHE A 488 -64.34 -7.21 27.63
C PHE A 488 -64.22 -8.10 26.34
N LYS A 489 -64.06 -9.43 26.55
CA LYS A 489 -64.66 -10.68 25.94
C LYS A 489 -64.89 -10.83 24.41
N VAL A 490 -64.91 -12.00 23.74
CA VAL A 490 -64.76 -13.47 24.01
C VAL A 490 -64.73 -14.25 22.67
N GLY A 491 -64.05 -15.42 22.65
CA GLY A 491 -64.38 -16.63 21.86
C GLY A 491 -63.42 -16.94 20.70
N GLU A 492 -63.01 -18.17 20.37
CA GLU A 492 -63.13 -19.52 20.95
C GLU A 492 -62.07 -20.39 20.19
N HIS A 493 -61.52 -21.42 20.82
CA HIS A 493 -60.62 -22.44 20.23
C HIS A 493 -61.45 -23.63 19.67
N PRO A 494 -60.93 -24.49 18.77
CA PRO A 494 -60.29 -25.74 19.24
C PRO A 494 -59.09 -26.26 18.40
N GLU A 495 -58.21 -27.00 19.12
CA GLU A 495 -57.58 -28.33 18.84
C GLU A 495 -57.16 -28.71 17.40
N GLY A 496 -56.05 -29.41 17.11
CA GLY A 496 -55.10 -30.20 17.90
C GLY A 496 -54.33 -31.18 16.97
N SER A 497 -53.32 -31.86 17.54
CA SER A 497 -52.56 -33.04 17.04
C SER A 497 -51.40 -32.86 16.04
N ALA A 498 -50.37 -33.70 15.97
CA ALA A 498 -49.44 -34.34 16.93
C ALA A 498 -48.50 -35.27 16.14
N GLY A 499 -47.19 -35.27 16.46
CA GLY A 499 -46.25 -36.39 16.25
C GLY A 499 -45.69 -36.58 14.82
N VAL A 500 -44.54 -37.21 14.55
CA VAL A 500 -43.70 -38.17 15.32
C VAL A 500 -42.30 -38.26 14.65
N TYR A 501 -41.24 -38.40 15.47
CA TYR A 501 -39.86 -38.83 15.11
C TYR A 501 -39.79 -40.29 14.66
N PRO A 502 -38.69 -40.75 14.02
CA PRO A 502 -37.96 -41.82 14.71
C PRO A 502 -36.43 -41.77 14.61
N GLN A 503 -35.80 -42.12 15.74
CA GLN A 503 -34.49 -42.78 15.80
C GLN A 503 -34.69 -44.28 16.10
N ARG A 504 -33.79 -45.14 15.57
CA ARG A 504 -33.08 -46.28 16.21
C ARG A 504 -32.45 -47.12 15.08
N GLY A 505 -31.12 -47.28 15.04
CA GLY A 505 -30.35 -48.37 15.66
C GLY A 505 -30.00 -49.40 14.57
N GLY A 506 -28.86 -50.07 14.43
CA GLY A 506 -27.65 -50.26 15.22
C GLY A 506 -27.12 -51.68 14.93
N ARG A 507 -25.81 -51.80 14.68
CA ARG A 507 -24.87 -52.96 14.85
C ARG A 507 -24.48 -53.92 13.71
N GLN A 508 -23.15 -54.17 13.75
CA GLN A 508 -22.32 -55.37 13.43
C GLN A 508 -21.89 -55.58 11.96
N GLN A 509 -20.68 -56.09 11.63
CA GLN A 509 -19.35 -56.27 12.25
C GLN A 509 -18.45 -56.92 11.17
N GLY A 510 -17.15 -56.57 11.11
CA GLY A 510 -16.03 -57.36 10.52
C GLY A 510 -15.99 -57.50 8.98
N ASN A 511 -14.87 -57.77 8.30
CA ASN A 511 -13.43 -57.79 8.60
C ASN A 511 -12.73 -58.11 7.26
N VAL A 512 -11.50 -57.62 7.07
CA VAL A 512 -10.27 -58.36 6.65
C VAL A 512 -9.40 -57.55 5.67
N ILE A 513 -8.18 -57.34 6.16
CA ILE A 513 -6.96 -56.84 5.52
C ILE A 513 -6.21 -58.01 4.87
N ARG A 514 -5.47 -57.76 3.79
CA ARG A 514 -4.09 -58.24 3.66
C ARG A 514 -3.23 -57.21 2.96
#